data_AF-A0A925LNX2-F1
#
_entry.id   AF-A0A925LNX2-F1
#
_cell.length_a   1.000
_cell.length_b   1.000
_cell.length_c   1.000
_cell.angle_alpha   90.00
_cell.angle_beta   90.00
_cell.angle_gamma   90.00
#
_symmetry.space_group_name_H-M   'P 1'
#
loop_
_entity.id
_entity.type
_entity.pdbx_description
1 polymer ?
#
loop_
_entity_poly.entity_id
_entity_poly.type
_entity_poly.pdbx_seq_one_letter_code
_entity_poly.pdbx_strand_id
1 'polypeptide(L)'
;MPLEPYSVIFPENDEPVMALQLDRKTGKIPKGAYGFIEFYCTDKGCDCRRTTLFVLNEKKQEKAVISMGFDPDDDLAGPFLYDFTSSRPMPASFWIFLSN
;
A
#
# COMPACT_ATOMS: atom_id res chain seq x y z
N MET A 1 -14.28 8.40 1.72
CA MET A 1 -13.76 7.52 0.66
C MET A 1 -13.75 6.09 1.22
N PRO A 2 -14.85 5.34 1.08
CA PRO A 2 -14.87 3.92 1.45
C PRO A 2 -13.88 3.17 0.56
N LEU A 3 -13.10 2.28 1.17
CA LEU A 3 -12.13 1.42 0.50
C LEU A 3 -12.52 -0.02 0.74
N GLU A 4 -12.63 -0.80 -0.32
CA GLU A 4 -12.90 -2.24 -0.25
C GLU A 4 -11.72 -3.01 -0.84
N PRO A 5 -11.37 -4.19 -0.28
CA PRO A 5 -10.28 -4.99 -0.79
C PRO A 5 -10.65 -5.66 -2.13
N TYR A 6 -9.65 -5.93 -2.97
CA TYR A 6 -9.82 -6.57 -4.29
C TYR A 6 -10.71 -7.82 -4.23
N SER A 7 -10.46 -8.71 -3.26
CA SER A 7 -11.20 -9.97 -3.11
C SER A 7 -12.68 -9.81 -2.76
N VAL A 8 -13.10 -8.65 -2.26
CA VAL A 8 -14.52 -8.34 -2.03
C VAL A 8 -15.16 -7.78 -3.30
N ILE A 9 -14.41 -7.03 -4.10
CA ILE A 9 -14.90 -6.40 -5.34
C ILE A 9 -14.97 -7.43 -6.48
N PHE A 10 -13.98 -8.32 -6.57
CA PHE A 10 -13.83 -9.36 -7.61
C PHE A 10 -13.73 -10.75 -6.97
N PRO A 11 -14.79 -11.25 -6.31
CA PRO A 11 -14.75 -12.51 -5.55
C PRO A 11 -14.53 -13.75 -6.42
N GLU A 12 -14.79 -13.67 -7.73
CA GLU A 12 -14.57 -14.74 -8.70
C GLU A 12 -13.09 -14.92 -9.10
N ASN A 13 -12.24 -13.93 -8.82
CA ASN A 13 -10.82 -13.95 -9.16
C ASN A 13 -10.01 -14.46 -7.97
N ASP A 14 -9.42 -15.66 -8.11
CA ASP A 14 -8.49 -16.22 -7.13
C ASP A 14 -7.06 -15.72 -7.41
N GLU A 15 -6.88 -14.40 -7.29
CA GLU A 15 -5.55 -13.81 -7.42
C GLU A 15 -4.76 -13.92 -6.11
N PRO A 16 -3.49 -14.36 -6.18
CA PRO A 16 -2.68 -14.52 -4.99
C PRO A 16 -2.36 -13.14 -4.39
N VAL A 17 -2.52 -13.03 -3.07
CA VAL A 17 -2.02 -11.88 -2.31
C VAL A 17 -0.50 -11.80 -2.50
N MET A 18 -0.02 -10.67 -2.99
CA MET A 18 1.42 -10.45 -3.14
C MET A 18 2.08 -10.50 -1.76
N ALA A 19 3.15 -11.27 -1.65
CA ALA A 19 3.88 -11.45 -0.40
C ALA A 19 5.39 -11.30 -0.62
N LEU A 20 6.06 -10.73 0.37
CA LEU A 20 7.50 -10.56 0.42
C LEU A 20 8.06 -11.18 1.70
N GLN A 21 8.99 -12.12 1.56
CA GLN A 21 9.78 -12.61 2.67
C GLN A 21 11.05 -11.77 2.81
N LEU A 22 11.25 -11.16 3.98
CA LEU A 22 12.51 -10.52 4.34
C LEU A 22 13.31 -11.45 5.24
N ASP A 23 14.37 -12.06 4.70
CA ASP A 23 15.22 -13.01 5.45
C ASP A 23 16.07 -12.34 6.53
N ARG A 24 16.36 -11.05 6.35
CA ARG A 24 17.14 -10.23 7.26
C ARG A 24 16.48 -8.88 7.49
N LYS A 25 16.83 -8.24 8.60
CA LYS A 25 16.44 -6.86 8.90
C LYS A 25 17.08 -5.94 7.85
N THR A 26 16.29 -5.03 7.28
CA THR A 26 16.73 -4.05 6.30
C THR A 26 16.39 -2.65 6.82
N GLY A 27 17.40 -1.86 7.17
CA GLY A 27 17.20 -0.56 7.83
C GLY A 27 16.39 -0.70 9.13
N LYS A 28 15.24 -0.01 9.21
CA LYS A 28 14.29 -0.11 10.34
C LYS A 28 13.25 -1.21 10.19
N ILE A 29 13.20 -1.90 9.04
CA ILE A 29 12.20 -2.92 8.74
C ILE A 29 12.67 -4.28 9.29
N PRO A 30 11.93 -4.90 10.23
CA PRO A 30 12.27 -6.23 10.75
C PRO A 30 12.27 -7.31 9.68
N LYS A 31 12.98 -8.42 9.94
CA LYS A 31 12.82 -9.65 9.14
C LYS A 31 11.43 -10.25 9.35
N GLY A 32 10.92 -10.97 8.36
CA GLY A 32 9.61 -11.64 8.40
C GLY A 32 8.87 -11.59 7.07
N ALA A 33 7.70 -12.22 7.02
CA ALA A 33 6.79 -12.16 5.90
C ALA A 33 5.91 -10.90 5.96
N TYR A 34 5.72 -10.30 4.79
CA TYR A 34 4.88 -9.14 4.56
C TYR A 34 3.89 -9.46 3.45
N GLY A 35 2.60 -9.25 3.70
CA GLY A 35 1.54 -9.36 2.70
C GLY A 35 1.09 -7.98 2.24
N PHE A 36 0.74 -7.86 0.96
CA PHE A 36 0.25 -6.64 0.33
C PHE A 36 -1.18 -6.88 -0.13
N ILE A 37 -2.14 -6.20 0.48
CA ILE A 37 -3.56 -6.31 0.12
C ILE A 37 -3.96 -5.05 -0.64
N GLU A 38 -4.51 -5.25 -1.83
CA GLU A 38 -5.01 -4.18 -2.69
C GLU A 38 -6.40 -3.74 -2.27
N PHE A 39 -6.59 -2.41 -2.18
CA PHE A 39 -7.86 -1.76 -1.90
C PHE A 39 -8.17 -0.70 -2.95
N TYR A 40 -9.46 -0.58 -3.26
CA TYR A 40 -9.99 0.35 -4.26
C TYR A 40 -11.14 1.16 -3.67
N CYS A 41 -11.30 2.39 -4.16
CA CYS A 41 -12.45 3.23 -3.82
C CYS A 41 -13.71 2.67 -4.49
N THR A 42 -14.77 2.47 -3.72
CA THR A 42 -16.07 1.97 -4.21
C THR A 42 -17.14 3.05 -4.29
N ASP A 43 -16.79 4.30 -4.01
CA ASP A 43 -17.69 5.44 -4.14
C ASP A 43 -17.89 5.80 -5.62
N LYS A 44 -19.10 5.58 -6.12
CA LYS A 44 -19.48 5.86 -7.52
C LYS A 44 -19.40 7.33 -7.90
N GLY A 45 -19.38 8.25 -6.93
CA GLY A 45 -19.22 9.69 -7.16
C GLY A 45 -17.76 10.15 -7.16
N CYS A 46 -16.79 9.24 -6.98
CA CYS A 46 -15.39 9.56 -6.78
C CYS A 46 -14.52 9.09 -7.96
N ASP A 47 -13.84 10.01 -8.66
CA ASP A 47 -12.90 9.70 -9.75
C ASP A 47 -11.43 9.69 -9.26
N CYS A 48 -11.18 9.06 -8.11
CA CYS A 48 -9.86 9.09 -7.48
C CYS A 48 -8.78 8.25 -8.18
N ARG A 49 -9.17 7.41 -9.16
CA ARG A 49 -8.33 6.57 -10.04
C ARG A 49 -7.04 6.12 -9.38
N ARG A 50 -7.17 5.38 -8.29
CA ARG A 50 -6.03 4.94 -7.47
C ARG A 50 -6.24 3.57 -6.88
N THR A 51 -5.14 2.89 -6.63
CA THR A 51 -5.06 1.71 -5.77
C THR A 51 -4.34 2.07 -4.48
N THR A 52 -4.73 1.42 -3.39
CA THR A 52 -4.09 1.55 -2.08
C THR A 52 -3.68 0.17 -1.59
N LEU A 53 -2.38 -0.02 -1.35
CA LEU A 53 -1.82 -1.25 -0.80
C LEU A 53 -1.69 -1.12 0.71
N PHE A 54 -2.31 -2.05 1.43
CA PHE A 54 -2.09 -2.24 2.85
C PHE A 54 -1.01 -3.29 3.06
N VAL A 55 0.09 -2.90 3.69
CA VAL A 55 1.21 -3.80 3.99
C VAL A 55 1.04 -4.34 5.40
N LEU A 56 0.81 -5.64 5.51
CA LEU A 56 0.63 -6.35 6.77
C LEU A 56 1.85 -7.24 7.06
N ASN A 57 2.24 -7.37 8.33
CA ASN A 57 3.19 -8.41 8.74
C ASN A 57 2.50 -9.77 8.99
N GLU A 58 3.28 -10.80 9.30
CA GLU A 58 2.81 -12.14 9.71
C GLU A 58 1.73 -12.13 10.81
N LYS A 59 1.74 -11.11 11.69
CA LYS A 59 0.77 -10.94 12.77
C LYS A 59 -0.49 -10.19 12.33
N LYS A 60 -0.67 -9.97 11.03
CA LYS A 60 -1.74 -9.16 10.41
C LYS A 60 -1.78 -7.71 10.93
N GLN A 61 -0.63 -7.21 11.39
CA GLN A 61 -0.51 -5.81 11.80
C GLN A 61 -0.09 -4.97 10.60
N GLU A 62 -0.82 -3.88 10.36
CA GLU A 62 -0.44 -2.87 9.37
C GLU A 62 0.94 -2.27 9.72
N LYS A 63 1.77 -2.13 8.68
CA LYS A 63 3.11 -1.54 8.76
C LYS A 63 3.31 -0.36 7.83
N ALA A 64 2.57 -0.31 6.73
CA ALA A 64 2.58 0.80 5.80
C ALA A 64 1.30 0.79 4.97
N VAL A 65 0.95 1.96 4.46
CA VAL A 65 -0.06 2.13 3.41
C VAL A 65 0.61 2.80 2.22
N ILE A 66 0.49 2.21 1.04
CA ILE A 66 1.07 2.73 -0.21
C ILE A 66 -0.09 3.11 -1.14
N SER A 67 -0.22 4.39 -1.51
CA SER A 67 -1.23 4.81 -2.49
C SER A 67 -0.58 5.14 -3.82
N MET A 68 -1.16 4.66 -4.92
CA MET A 68 -0.71 4.90 -6.28
C MET A 68 -1.89 5.30 -7.17
N GLY A 69 -1.75 6.42 -7.88
CA GLY A 69 -2.66 6.82 -8.95
C GLY A 69 -2.44 5.97 -10.21
N PHE A 70 -3.49 5.81 -11.02
CA PHE A 70 -3.41 5.08 -12.29
C PHE A 70 -2.92 5.94 -13.44
N ASP A 71 -3.14 7.25 -13.36
CA ASP A 71 -2.71 8.22 -14.36
C ASP A 71 -1.27 8.67 -14.02
N PRO A 72 -0.24 8.27 -14.79
CA PRO A 72 1.16 8.52 -14.45
C PRO A 72 1.56 10.00 -14.60
N ASP A 73 0.82 10.75 -15.41
CA ASP A 73 1.04 12.18 -15.66
C ASP A 73 0.29 13.09 -14.68
N ASP A 74 -0.48 12.52 -13.75
CA ASP A 74 -1.22 13.27 -12.73
C ASP A 74 -0.28 13.74 -11.60
N ASP A 75 -0.50 14.95 -11.09
CA ASP A 75 0.27 15.52 -9.96
C ASP A 75 0.24 14.63 -8.71
N LEU A 76 -0.77 13.75 -8.59
CA LEU A 76 -0.97 12.79 -7.51
C LEU A 76 -0.81 11.33 -7.96
N ALA A 77 -0.01 11.06 -9.00
CA ALA A 77 0.29 9.70 -9.47
C ALA A 77 0.93 8.80 -8.39
N GLY A 78 1.64 9.38 -7.41
CA GLY A 78 2.34 8.63 -6.37
C GLY A 78 3.58 7.90 -6.91
N PRO A 79 4.08 6.83 -6.25
CA PRO A 79 3.57 6.24 -5.01
C PRO A 79 3.78 7.16 -3.79
N PHE A 80 2.73 7.25 -2.97
CA PHE A 80 2.77 7.90 -1.66
C PHE A 80 2.85 6.86 -0.55
N LEU A 81 3.79 7.03 0.37
CA LEU A 81 3.89 6.23 1.58
C LEU A 81 3.27 6.99 2.75
N TYR A 82 2.31 6.35 3.40
CA TYR A 82 1.74 6.82 4.64
C TYR A 82 2.27 5.96 5.79
N ASP A 83 2.91 6.64 6.73
CA ASP A 83 3.32 6.05 8.01
C ASP A 83 2.23 6.38 9.02
N PHE A 84 1.63 5.39 9.68
CA PHE A 84 0.61 5.64 10.70
C PHE A 84 1.16 6.43 11.90
N THR A 85 2.48 6.52 12.07
CA THR A 85 3.12 7.35 13.10
C THR A 85 3.36 8.81 12.68
N SER A 86 3.16 9.17 11.41
CA SER A 86 3.46 10.50 10.86
C SER A 86 2.35 10.97 9.93
N SER A 87 1.65 12.03 10.34
CA SER A 87 0.47 12.60 9.67
C SER A 87 0.75 13.32 8.33
N ARG A 88 1.90 13.11 7.69
CA ARG A 88 2.23 13.75 6.39
C ARG A 88 2.42 12.70 5.30
N PRO A 89 1.66 12.75 4.19
CA PRO A 89 2.01 12.00 2.99
C PRO A 89 3.40 12.40 2.52
N MET A 90 4.29 11.43 2.31
CA MET A 90 5.58 11.67 1.68
C MET A 90 5.73 10.83 0.40
N PRO A 91 6.34 11.39 -0.66
CA PRO A 91 6.71 10.61 -1.84
C PRO A 91 7.60 9.43 -1.43
N ALA A 92 7.35 8.24 -1.98
CA ALA A 92 8.11 7.03 -1.61
C ALA A 92 9.62 7.18 -1.83
N SER A 93 10.03 7.99 -2.82
CA SER A 93 11.43 8.32 -3.08
C SER A 93 12.15 8.94 -1.87
N PHE A 94 11.44 9.72 -1.05
CA PHE A 94 11.99 10.40 0.11
C PHE A 94 12.29 9.45 1.28
N TRP A 95 11.56 8.33 1.37
CA TRP A 95 11.71 7.32 2.43
C TRP A 95 12.96 6.44 2.26
N ILE A 96 13.35 6.14 1.02
CA ILE A 96 14.57 5.39 0.72
C ILE A 96 15.80 6.13 1.27
N PHE A 97 15.82 7.47 1.17
CA PHE A 97 16.92 8.30 1.65
C PHE A 97 17.02 8.41 3.19
N LEU A 98 15.89 8.31 3.91
CA LEU A 98 15.89 8.40 5.39
C LEU A 98 16.09 7.05 6.10
N SER A 99 16.19 5.97 5.32
CA SER A 99 16.37 4.60 5.83
C SER A 99 17.82 4.11 5.74
N ASN A 100 18.74 4.94 5.26
CA ASN A 100 20.18 4.67 5.16
C ASN A 100 20.92 5.27 6.35
#